data_AF-A0A7C1KZA2-F1
#
_entry.id   AF-A0A7C1KZA2-F1
#
_cell.length_a   1.000
_cell.length_b   1.000
_cell.length_c   1.000
_cell.angle_alpha   90.00
_cell.angle_beta   90.00
_cell.angle_gamma   90.00
#
_symmetry.space_group_name_H-M   'P 1'
#
loop_
_entity.id
_entity.type
_entity.pdbx_description
1 polymer ?
#
loop_
_entity_poly.entity_id
_entity_poly.type
_entity_poly.pdbx_seq_one_letter_code
_entity_poly.pdbx_strand_id
1 'polypeptide(L)'
;LQSGDTDTAVRTFKDIISRRPNHIMSQKSRLELAEEALKQKNFDEAVRLAEAVIENVVDDNAARAQYIIGNRWFISGDYQKAQDELMRVTILYKNYEEWVAHARLLIAQCQNNLGNIEDAEKTLRDVMEMHPRDEFGQQAKKLLNEIR
;
A
#
# COMPACT_ATOMS: atom_id res chain seq x y z
N LEU A 1 -13.85 -20.36 -9.38
CA LEU A 1 -12.52 -21.00 -9.31
C LEU A 1 -11.69 -20.52 -8.10
N GLN A 2 -12.29 -19.92 -7.06
CA GLN A 2 -11.61 -18.88 -6.28
C GLN A 2 -11.15 -19.26 -4.85
N SER A 3 -11.40 -20.50 -4.41
CA SER A 3 -11.08 -20.92 -3.03
C SER A 3 -9.92 -21.93 -2.97
N GLY A 4 -9.88 -22.90 -3.88
CA GLY A 4 -8.84 -23.95 -3.87
C GLY A 4 -7.44 -23.45 -4.26
N ASP A 5 -7.35 -22.50 -5.19
CA ASP A 5 -6.07 -21.95 -5.63
C ASP A 5 -5.48 -20.99 -4.59
N THR A 6 -6.33 -20.18 -3.96
CA THR A 6 -5.97 -19.27 -2.87
C THR A 6 -5.44 -20.05 -1.65
N ASP A 7 -6.13 -21.11 -1.25
CA ASP A 7 -5.71 -21.97 -0.13
C ASP A 7 -4.36 -22.67 -0.41
N THR A 8 -4.14 -23.08 -1.66
CA THR A 8 -2.88 -23.70 -2.09
C THR A 8 -1.71 -22.71 -2.10
N ALA A 9 -1.96 -21.48 -2.57
CA ALA A 9 -0.98 -20.40 -2.56
C ALA A 9 -0.60 -20.00 -1.14
N VAL A 10 -1.59 -19.83 -0.25
CA VAL A 10 -1.36 -19.49 1.16
C VAL A 10 -0.48 -20.53 1.85
N ARG A 11 -0.75 -21.83 1.63
CA ARG A 11 0.07 -22.92 2.20
C ARG A 11 1.51 -22.86 1.70
N THR A 12 1.69 -22.62 0.40
CA THR A 12 3.01 -22.53 -0.23
C THR A 12 3.81 -21.35 0.32
N PHE A 13 3.19 -20.18 0.47
CA PHE A 13 3.82 -19.00 1.06
C PHE A 13 4.24 -19.23 2.52
N LYS A 14 3.38 -19.87 3.32
CA LYS A 14 3.72 -20.24 4.71
C LYS A 14 4.90 -21.21 4.81
N ASP A 15 5.00 -22.18 3.90
CA ASP A 15 6.14 -23.11 3.84
C ASP A 15 7.45 -22.39 3.46
N ILE A 16 7.40 -21.48 2.47
CA ILE A 16 8.56 -20.66 2.08
C ILE A 16 9.06 -19.84 3.26
N ILE A 17 8.17 -19.14 3.97
CA ILE A 17 8.49 -18.32 5.13
C ILE A 17 9.12 -19.18 6.24
N SER A 18 8.54 -20.35 6.52
CA SER A 18 9.04 -21.25 7.57
C SER A 18 10.44 -21.79 7.28
N ARG A 19 10.73 -22.11 6.02
CA ARG A 19 12.04 -22.68 5.62
C ARG A 19 13.14 -21.63 5.51
N ARG A 20 12.81 -20.39 5.13
CA ARG A 20 13.80 -19.35 4.83
C ARG A 20 13.34 -17.96 5.32
N PRO A 21 13.21 -17.71 6.63
CA PRO A 21 12.52 -16.51 7.14
C PRO A 21 13.04 -15.17 6.61
N ASN A 22 14.35 -15.05 6.35
CA ASN A 22 15.01 -13.80 5.97
C ASN A 22 15.31 -13.70 4.46
N HIS A 23 14.81 -14.64 3.65
CA HIS A 23 15.06 -14.66 2.21
C HIS A 23 14.08 -13.75 1.46
N ILE A 24 14.51 -13.18 0.33
CA ILE A 24 13.69 -12.29 -0.52
C ILE A 24 12.33 -12.89 -0.90
N MET A 25 12.29 -14.20 -1.17
CA MET A 25 11.04 -14.91 -1.46
C MET A 25 10.08 -14.94 -0.28
N SER A 26 10.59 -15.01 0.95
CA SER A 26 9.78 -14.99 2.16
C SER A 26 9.24 -13.59 2.43
N GLN A 27 9.99 -12.53 2.08
CA GLN A 27 9.46 -11.16 2.11
C GLN A 27 8.30 -11.02 1.13
N LYS A 28 8.49 -11.43 -0.14
CA LYS A 28 7.42 -11.42 -1.15
C LYS A 28 6.21 -12.25 -0.72
N SER A 29 6.42 -13.46 -0.19
CA SER A 29 5.35 -14.29 0.36
C SER A 29 4.59 -13.60 1.50
N ARG A 30 5.28 -12.85 2.37
CA ARG A 30 4.60 -12.06 3.43
C ARG A 30 3.75 -10.95 2.84
N LEU A 31 4.23 -10.23 1.82
CA LEU A 31 3.46 -9.18 1.15
C LEU A 31 2.18 -9.72 0.51
N GLU A 32 2.28 -10.83 -0.22
CA GLU A 32 1.10 -11.47 -0.85
C GLU A 32 0.08 -11.94 0.20
N LEU A 33 0.57 -12.53 1.31
CA LEU A 33 -0.29 -12.91 2.42
C LEU A 33 -0.91 -11.69 3.13
N ALA A 34 -0.18 -10.59 3.24
CA ALA A 34 -0.66 -9.37 3.88
C ALA A 34 -1.78 -8.72 3.06
N GLU A 35 -1.64 -8.65 1.74
CA GLU A 35 -2.70 -8.17 0.84
C GLU A 35 -3.94 -9.06 0.86
N GLU A 36 -3.75 -10.38 0.91
CA GLU A 36 -4.87 -11.30 1.05
C GLU A 36 -5.58 -11.11 2.40
N ALA A 37 -4.83 -10.94 3.48
CA ALA A 37 -5.39 -10.59 4.79
C ALA A 37 -6.16 -9.25 4.76
N LEU A 38 -5.68 -8.23 4.03
CA LEU A 38 -6.42 -6.97 3.84
C LEU A 38 -7.76 -7.18 3.14
N LYS A 39 -7.79 -7.98 2.06
CA LYS A 39 -9.03 -8.29 1.33
C LYS A 39 -10.04 -9.00 2.22
N GLN A 40 -9.56 -9.85 3.13
CA GLN A 40 -10.37 -10.55 4.13
C GLN A 40 -10.70 -9.68 5.36
N LYS A 41 -10.25 -8.42 5.39
CA LYS A 41 -10.36 -7.50 6.55
C LYS A 41 -9.72 -8.05 7.83
N ASN A 42 -8.80 -9.01 7.71
CA ASN A 42 -7.97 -9.47 8.81
C ASN A 42 -6.80 -8.51 9.01
N PHE A 43 -7.12 -7.32 9.52
CA PHE A 43 -6.19 -6.20 9.55
C PHE A 43 -4.97 -6.43 10.44
N ASP A 44 -5.12 -7.16 11.55
CA ASP A 44 -4.01 -7.41 12.47
C ASP A 44 -2.98 -8.35 11.84
N GLU A 45 -3.44 -9.39 11.12
CA GLU A 45 -2.54 -10.27 10.38
C GLU A 45 -1.87 -9.55 9.21
N ALA A 46 -2.60 -8.70 8.49
CA ALA A 46 -2.03 -7.90 7.41
C ALA A 46 -0.89 -7.01 7.89
N VAL A 47 -1.10 -6.29 9.00
CA VAL A 47 -0.08 -5.43 9.61
C VAL A 47 1.11 -6.26 10.08
N ARG A 48 0.87 -7.34 10.84
CA ARG A 48 1.95 -8.21 11.35
C ARG A 48 2.84 -8.77 10.24
N LEU A 49 2.23 -9.17 9.12
CA LEU A 49 2.97 -9.69 7.96
C LEU A 49 3.78 -8.60 7.24
N ALA A 50 3.21 -7.40 7.10
CA ALA A 50 3.89 -6.26 6.48
C ALA A 50 5.05 -5.72 7.36
N GLU A 51 4.84 -5.59 8.67
CA GLU A 51 5.88 -5.14 9.61
C GLU A 51 7.11 -6.05 9.56
N ALA A 52 6.91 -7.37 9.46
CA ALA A 52 7.99 -8.34 9.31
C ALA A 52 8.80 -8.22 8.01
N VAL A 53 8.38 -7.38 7.06
CA VAL A 53 9.13 -7.06 5.83
C VAL A 53 9.94 -5.77 5.97
N ILE A 54 9.48 -4.83 6.81
CA ILE A 54 10.11 -3.52 7.01
C ILE A 54 11.35 -3.62 7.92
N GLU A 55 11.52 -4.73 8.65
CA GLU A 55 12.64 -4.93 9.56
C GLU A 55 14.01 -4.81 8.86
N ASN A 56 14.71 -3.70 9.12
CA ASN A 56 16.12 -3.41 8.80
C ASN A 56 16.50 -3.26 7.33
N VAL A 57 15.54 -3.11 6.40
CA VAL A 57 15.83 -2.93 4.97
C VAL A 57 14.97 -1.81 4.38
N VAL A 58 15.60 -0.93 3.61
CA VAL A 58 14.91 0.05 2.77
C VAL A 58 15.03 -0.44 1.33
N ASP A 59 14.03 -1.22 0.90
CA ASP A 59 13.92 -1.74 -0.46
C ASP A 59 12.48 -1.61 -1.00
N ASP A 60 12.27 -2.11 -2.21
CA ASP A 60 10.97 -2.09 -2.87
C ASP A 60 9.89 -2.86 -2.09
N ASN A 61 10.26 -3.99 -1.46
CA ASN A 61 9.32 -4.76 -0.65
C ASN A 61 8.94 -4.02 0.63
N ALA A 62 9.89 -3.33 1.26
CA ALA A 62 9.63 -2.52 2.45
C ALA A 62 8.74 -1.31 2.11
N ALA A 63 8.90 -0.71 0.93
CA ALA A 63 7.99 0.33 0.42
C ALA A 63 6.56 -0.20 0.23
N ARG A 64 6.41 -1.37 -0.42
CA ARG A 64 5.12 -2.08 -0.54
C ARG A 64 4.50 -2.39 0.81
N ALA A 65 5.29 -2.91 1.75
CA ALA A 65 4.82 -3.23 3.10
C ALA A 65 4.29 -2.00 3.84
N GLN A 66 5.02 -0.88 3.76
CA GLN A 66 4.60 0.37 4.38
C GLN A 66 3.29 0.90 3.75
N TYR A 67 3.15 0.77 2.42
CA TYR A 67 1.89 1.07 1.74
C TYR A 67 0.73 0.17 2.21
N ILE A 68 0.96 -1.14 2.38
CA ILE A 68 -0.05 -2.09 2.92
C ILE A 68 -0.53 -1.65 4.30
N ILE A 69 0.37 -1.20 5.18
CA ILE A 69 0.01 -0.67 6.51
C ILE A 69 -0.85 0.59 6.39
N GLY A 70 -0.51 1.52 5.49
CA GLY A 70 -1.36 2.68 5.22
C GLY A 70 -2.74 2.32 4.66
N ASN A 71 -2.78 1.41 3.69
CA ASN A 71 -4.02 0.94 3.07
C ASN A 71 -4.94 0.22 4.06
N ARG A 72 -4.38 -0.52 5.02
CA ARG A 72 -5.14 -1.09 6.15
C ARG A 72 -5.98 -0.03 6.85
N TRP A 73 -5.37 1.09 7.21
CA TRP A 73 -6.07 2.16 7.92
C TRP A 73 -7.13 2.81 7.04
N PHE A 74 -6.83 3.02 5.76
CA PHE A 74 -7.77 3.54 4.78
C PHE A 74 -9.02 2.66 4.66
N ILE A 75 -8.85 1.33 4.51
CA ILE A 75 -9.97 0.37 4.41
C ILE A 75 -10.79 0.36 5.70
N SER A 76 -10.16 0.58 6.86
CA SER A 76 -10.86 0.68 8.15
C SER A 76 -11.52 2.04 8.40
N GLY A 77 -11.34 3.03 7.52
CA GLY A 77 -11.92 4.37 7.62
C GLY A 77 -11.14 5.33 8.53
N ASP A 78 -10.00 4.92 9.08
CA ASP A 78 -9.12 5.79 9.86
C ASP A 78 -8.21 6.57 8.90
N TYR A 79 -8.79 7.55 8.22
CA TYR A 79 -8.10 8.31 7.16
C TYR A 79 -6.92 9.12 7.66
N GLN A 80 -6.94 9.57 8.92
CA GLN A 80 -5.82 10.28 9.52
C GLN A 80 -4.61 9.35 9.67
N LYS A 81 -4.78 8.18 10.29
CA LYS A 81 -3.67 7.21 10.39
C LYS A 81 -3.23 6.69 9.04
N ALA A 82 -4.17 6.50 8.10
CA ALA A 82 -3.84 6.12 6.74
C ALA A 82 -2.91 7.15 6.11
N GLN A 83 -3.25 8.44 6.18
CA GLN A 83 -2.39 9.50 5.67
C GLN A 83 -1.01 9.49 6.32
N ASP A 84 -0.93 9.37 7.65
CA ASP A 84 0.34 9.37 8.40
C ASP A 84 1.25 8.20 7.93
N GLU A 85 0.70 7.00 7.82
CA GLU A 85 1.44 5.81 7.40
C GLU A 85 1.82 5.84 5.90
N LEU A 86 0.98 6.43 5.05
CA LEU A 86 1.28 6.61 3.63
C LEU A 86 2.33 7.70 3.40
N MET A 87 2.38 8.75 4.24
CA MET A 87 3.45 9.74 4.20
C MET A 87 4.81 9.13 4.51
N ARG A 88 4.88 8.08 5.34
CA ARG A 88 6.14 7.33 5.55
C ARG A 88 6.64 6.72 4.24
N VAL A 89 5.75 6.27 3.35
CA VAL A 89 6.12 5.77 2.01
C VAL A 89 6.81 6.89 1.23
N THR A 90 6.21 8.07 1.15
CA THR A 90 6.72 9.18 0.34
C THR A 90 8.02 9.78 0.89
N ILE A 91 8.28 9.64 2.20
CA ILE A 91 9.47 10.20 2.86
C ILE A 91 10.62 9.18 2.89
N LEU A 92 10.37 7.96 3.39
CA LEU A 92 11.42 6.96 3.63
C LEU A 92 11.77 6.18 2.36
N TYR A 93 10.82 6.05 1.44
CA TYR A 93 10.92 5.21 0.25
C TYR A 93 10.84 6.04 -1.04
N LYS A 94 11.27 7.30 -1.00
CA LYS A 94 11.19 8.27 -2.11
C LYS A 94 11.82 7.82 -3.44
N ASN A 95 12.68 6.80 -3.42
CA ASN A 95 13.33 6.26 -4.62
C ASN A 95 12.53 5.10 -5.27
N TYR A 96 11.44 4.66 -4.65
CA TYR A 96 10.57 3.58 -5.13
C TYR A 96 9.30 4.20 -5.71
N GLU A 97 9.43 4.77 -6.90
CA GLU A 97 8.44 5.66 -7.53
C GLU A 97 7.05 5.04 -7.60
N GLU A 98 6.95 3.74 -7.91
CA GLU A 98 5.67 3.01 -7.96
C GLU A 98 4.89 3.10 -6.64
N TRP A 99 5.55 2.81 -5.52
CA TRP A 99 4.94 2.86 -4.19
C TRP A 99 4.67 4.29 -3.73
N VAL A 100 5.53 5.24 -4.11
CA VAL A 100 5.30 6.67 -3.85
C VAL A 100 4.05 7.16 -4.58
N ALA A 101 3.86 6.78 -5.84
CA ALA A 101 2.69 7.14 -6.64
C ALA A 101 1.40 6.55 -6.05
N HIS A 102 1.40 5.25 -5.73
CA HIS A 102 0.29 4.60 -5.02
C HIS A 102 -0.03 5.29 -3.69
N ALA A 103 0.97 5.62 -2.89
CA ALA A 103 0.78 6.29 -1.62
C ALA A 103 0.16 7.69 -1.78
N ARG A 104 0.65 8.49 -2.73
CA ARG A 104 0.10 9.84 -2.99
C ARG A 104 -1.36 9.81 -3.45
N LEU A 105 -1.72 8.86 -4.31
CA LEU A 105 -3.12 8.67 -4.73
C LEU A 105 -4.03 8.32 -3.56
N LEU A 106 -3.56 7.50 -2.62
CA LEU A 106 -4.32 7.12 -1.44
C LEU A 106 -4.35 8.24 -0.39
N ILE A 107 -3.27 9.02 -0.24
CA ILE A 107 -3.22 10.24 0.59
C ILE A 107 -4.26 11.25 0.11
N ALA A 108 -4.35 11.50 -1.20
CA ALA A 108 -5.36 12.42 -1.74
C ALA A 108 -6.79 11.97 -1.40
N GLN A 109 -7.06 10.67 -1.47
CA GLN A 109 -8.34 10.13 -1.03
C GLN A 109 -8.56 10.28 0.48
N CYS A 110 -7.53 10.09 1.31
CA CYS A 110 -7.61 10.35 2.74
C CYS A 110 -7.96 11.82 3.01
N GLN A 111 -7.24 12.76 2.37
CA GLN A 111 -7.47 14.19 2.46
C GLN A 111 -8.90 14.57 2.08
N ASN A 112 -9.40 14.04 0.96
CA ASN A 112 -10.78 14.25 0.53
C ASN A 112 -11.80 13.75 1.58
N ASN A 113 -11.60 12.54 2.14
CA ASN A 113 -12.49 12.01 3.18
C ASN A 113 -12.41 12.78 4.52
N LEU A 114 -11.28 13.43 4.79
CA LEU A 114 -11.09 14.31 5.95
C LEU A 114 -11.65 15.73 5.72
N GLY A 115 -12.11 16.06 4.51
CA GLY A 115 -12.58 17.41 4.14
C GLY A 115 -11.46 18.37 3.75
N ASN A 116 -10.22 17.91 3.64
CA ASN A 116 -9.06 18.68 3.22
C ASN A 116 -8.98 18.73 1.68
N ILE A 117 -10.01 19.30 1.05
CA ILE A 117 -10.22 19.29 -0.41
C ILE A 117 -9.04 19.93 -1.15
N GLU A 118 -8.57 21.09 -0.70
CA GLU A 118 -7.47 21.81 -1.35
C GLU A 118 -6.17 20.98 -1.37
N ASP A 119 -5.88 20.29 -0.27
CA ASP A 119 -4.72 19.41 -0.16
C ASP A 119 -4.86 18.18 -1.06
N ALA A 120 -6.07 17.60 -1.15
CA ALA A 120 -6.36 16.49 -2.04
C ALA A 120 -6.13 16.88 -3.51
N GLU A 121 -6.66 18.02 -3.93
CA GLU A 121 -6.47 18.53 -5.29
C GLU A 121 -4.99 18.78 -5.60
N LYS A 122 -4.27 19.42 -4.68
CA LYS A 122 -2.84 19.69 -4.83
C LYS A 122 -2.06 18.39 -5.00
N THR A 123 -2.29 17.42 -4.11
CA THR A 123 -1.62 16.11 -4.16
C THR A 123 -1.88 15.39 -5.48
N LEU A 124 -3.10 15.45 -6.03
CA LEU A 124 -3.43 14.82 -7.31
C LEU A 124 -2.80 15.55 -8.50
N ARG A 125 -2.75 16.89 -8.47
CA ARG A 125 -2.04 17.68 -9.49
C ARG A 125 -0.55 17.34 -9.50
N ASP A 126 0.07 17.24 -8.33
CA ASP A 126 1.47 16.81 -8.21
C ASP A 126 1.68 15.43 -8.85
N VAL A 127 0.81 14.45 -8.57
CA VAL A 127 0.87 13.12 -9.21
C VAL A 127 0.73 13.24 -10.73
N MET A 128 -0.20 14.04 -11.25
CA MET A 128 -0.35 14.25 -12.69
C MET A 128 0.88 14.88 -13.36
N GLU A 129 1.59 15.76 -12.66
CA GLU A 129 2.83 16.38 -13.14
C GLU A 129 4.00 15.40 -13.18
N MET A 130 4.13 14.55 -12.17
CA MET A 130 5.19 13.53 -12.08
C MET A 130 4.91 12.34 -13.01
N HIS A 131 3.64 12.04 -13.26
CA HIS A 131 3.17 10.87 -14.01
C HIS A 131 2.29 11.23 -15.22
N PRO A 132 2.75 12.09 -16.15
CA PRO A 132 1.87 12.72 -17.15
C PRO A 132 1.29 11.75 -18.20
N ARG A 133 1.84 10.54 -18.32
CA ARG A 133 1.52 9.59 -19.41
C ARG A 133 1.32 8.14 -18.98
N ASP A 134 1.33 7.86 -17.68
CA ASP A 134 1.12 6.50 -17.17
C ASP A 134 -0.26 6.35 -16.47
N GLU A 135 -0.47 5.21 -15.83
CA GLU A 135 -1.72 4.90 -15.13
C GLU A 135 -1.93 5.75 -13.87
N PHE A 136 -0.88 6.18 -13.18
CA PHE A 136 -0.97 6.98 -11.95
C PHE A 136 -1.51 8.37 -12.25
N GLY A 137 -1.02 9.02 -13.32
CA GLY A 137 -1.56 10.31 -13.75
C GLY A 137 -3.01 10.22 -14.23
N GLN A 138 -3.37 9.13 -14.91
CA GLN A 138 -4.75 8.88 -15.34
C GLN A 138 -5.68 8.67 -14.13
N GLN A 139 -5.24 7.90 -13.14
CA GLN A 139 -5.97 7.67 -11.90
C GLN A 139 -6.09 8.97 -11.09
N ALA A 140 -5.02 9.77 -11.01
CA ALA A 140 -5.04 11.06 -10.32
C ALA A 140 -6.07 12.01 -10.95
N LYS A 141 -6.06 12.11 -12.28
CA LYS A 141 -7.04 12.91 -13.03
C LYS A 141 -8.47 12.44 -12.79
N LYS A 142 -8.71 11.13 -12.73
CA LYS A 142 -10.02 10.57 -12.43
C LYS A 142 -10.48 10.96 -11.02
N LEU A 143 -9.64 10.74 -10.02
CA LEU A 143 -9.92 11.09 -8.62
C LEU A 143 -10.19 12.59 -8.46
N LEU A 144 -9.44 13.45 -9.16
CA LEU A 144 -9.62 14.90 -9.11
C LEU A 144 -11.02 15.33 -9.54
N ASN A 145 -11.60 14.66 -10.52
CA ASN A 145 -12.97 14.93 -10.99
C ASN A 145 -14.05 14.38 -10.03
N GLU A 146 -13.68 13.51 -9.10
CA GLU A 146 -14.58 12.84 -8.15
C GLU A 146 -14.59 13.48 -6.75
N ILE A 147 -13.67 14.43 -6.49
CA ILE A 147 -13.63 15.22 -5.27
C ILE A 147 -14.95 15.98 -5.08
N ARG A 148 -15.40 16.10 -3.82
CA ARG A 148 -16.71 16.66 -3.45
C ARG A 148 -16.59 17.71 -2.38
#